data_AF-A0A2D4I361-F1
#
_entry.id   AF-A0A2D4I361-F1
#
_cell.length_a   1.000
_cell.length_b   1.000
_cell.length_c   1.000
_cell.angle_alpha   90.00
_cell.angle_beta   90.00
_cell.angle_gamma   90.00
#
_symmetry.space_group_name_H-M   'P 1'
#
loop_
_entity.id
_entity.type
_entity.pdbx_description
1 polymer ?
#
loop_
_entity_poly.entity_id
_entity_poly.type
_entity_poly.pdbx_seq_one_letter_code
_entity_poly.pdbx_strand_id
1 'polypeptide(L)'
;GNSAYSDSPFHPSSNGLAERAVRSAKEALERFDMSNWHDAFSRYLLAQHTTPCTSTNKSPAELLMGRKLRTTLDRLRPCYAPTVPLDSSSQDRKFNRDSLVYVRNYAGMPLWLPGSIEDITGPKSYR
;
A
#
# COMPACT_ATOMS: atom_id res chain seq x y z
N GLY A 1 -36.01 6.05 -1.44
CA GLY A 1 -35.84 4.62 -1.16
C GLY A 1 -34.40 4.26 -1.50
N ASN A 2 -33.69 3.66 -0.54
CA ASN A 2 -32.26 3.38 -0.58
C ASN A 2 -31.90 2.36 -1.66
N SER A 3 -31.10 2.75 -2.67
CA SER A 3 -30.37 1.79 -3.50
C SER A 3 -29.00 1.56 -2.88
N ALA A 4 -28.87 0.44 -2.17
CA ALA A 4 -27.58 -0.11 -1.78
C ALA A 4 -26.84 -0.54 -3.06
N TYR A 5 -25.71 0.13 -3.35
CA TYR A 5 -24.77 -0.28 -4.38
C TYR A 5 -24.06 -1.56 -3.90
N SER A 6 -24.64 -2.72 -4.20
CA SER A 6 -23.96 -4.00 -4.06
C SER A 6 -22.92 -4.13 -5.17
N ASP A 7 -21.65 -4.12 -4.76
CA ASP A 7 -20.45 -4.64 -5.41
C ASP A 7 -20.47 -4.87 -6.93
N SER A 8 -19.57 -4.18 -7.64
CA SER A 8 -19.23 -4.50 -9.02
C SER A 8 -18.56 -5.88 -9.07
N PRO A 9 -19.13 -6.87 -9.77
CA PRO A 9 -18.39 -8.09 -10.08
C PRO A 9 -17.24 -7.70 -11.02
N PHE A 10 -16.07 -8.33 -10.87
CA PHE A 10 -14.88 -8.16 -11.74
C PHE A 10 -13.92 -6.99 -11.45
N HIS A 11 -13.66 -6.63 -10.18
CA HIS A 11 -12.47 -5.83 -9.84
C HIS A 11 -11.52 -6.55 -8.86
N PRO A 12 -10.84 -7.63 -9.31
CA PRO A 12 -9.97 -8.46 -8.44
C PRO A 12 -8.81 -7.68 -7.82
N SER A 13 -8.32 -6.63 -8.49
CA SER A 13 -7.26 -5.75 -7.99
C SER A 13 -7.73 -4.85 -6.84
N SER A 14 -8.96 -4.31 -6.94
CA SER A 14 -9.54 -3.42 -5.91
C SER A 14 -9.91 -4.22 -4.66
N ASN A 15 -10.54 -5.39 -4.83
CA ASN A 15 -10.87 -6.23 -3.68
C ASN A 15 -9.63 -6.76 -2.96
N GLY A 16 -8.56 -7.06 -3.71
CA GLY A 16 -7.29 -7.50 -3.12
C GLY A 16 -6.62 -6.45 -2.21
N LEU A 17 -6.85 -5.15 -2.43
CA LEU A 17 -6.38 -4.11 -1.49
C LEU A 17 -7.22 -4.07 -0.22
N ALA A 18 -8.55 -4.16 -0.35
CA ALA A 18 -9.46 -4.23 0.79
C ALA A 18 -9.19 -5.47 1.65
N GLU A 19 -9.05 -6.64 1.02
CA GLU A 19 -8.74 -7.91 1.70
C GLU A 19 -7.41 -7.84 2.47
N ARG A 20 -6.37 -7.25 1.85
CA ARG A 20 -5.07 -7.04 2.52
C ARG A 20 -5.22 -6.08 3.70
N ALA A 21 -5.97 -4.99 3.56
CA ALA A 21 -6.21 -4.06 4.65
C ALA A 21 -6.92 -4.74 5.83
N VAL A 22 -7.95 -5.56 5.56
CA VAL A 22 -8.67 -6.32 6.60
C VAL A 22 -7.75 -7.32 7.29
N ARG A 23 -6.89 -8.03 6.53
CA ARG A 23 -5.93 -8.97 7.11
C ARG A 23 -4.94 -8.26 8.04
N SER A 24 -4.33 -7.17 7.58
CA SER A 24 -3.40 -6.38 8.41
C SER A 24 -4.08 -5.79 9.64
N ALA A 25 -5.36 -5.41 9.54
CA ALA A 25 -6.14 -4.93 10.69
C ALA A 25 -6.30 -6.02 11.75
N LYS A 26 -6.67 -7.24 11.34
CA LYS A 26 -6.83 -8.38 12.26
C LYS A 26 -5.52 -8.73 12.96
N GLU A 27 -4.44 -8.89 12.19
CA GLU A 27 -3.10 -9.20 12.73
C GLU A 27 -2.61 -8.11 13.70
N ALA A 28 -2.96 -6.84 13.47
CA ALA A 28 -2.61 -5.76 14.39
C ALA A 28 -3.46 -5.79 15.66
N LEU A 29 -4.77 -6.07 15.55
CA LEU A 29 -5.69 -6.15 16.68
C LEU A 29 -5.37 -7.33 17.61
N GLU A 30 -4.93 -8.46 17.06
CA GLU A 30 -4.47 -9.64 17.83
C GLU A 30 -3.29 -9.34 18.77
N ARG A 31 -2.54 -8.27 18.52
CA ARG A 31 -1.41 -7.86 19.38
C ARG A 31 -1.84 -7.05 20.61
N PHE A 32 -3.08 -6.58 20.66
CA PHE A 32 -3.59 -5.80 21.78
C PHE A 32 -4.29 -6.69 22.81
N ASP A 33 -4.31 -6.24 24.06
CA ASP A 33 -5.13 -6.88 25.08
C ASP A 33 -6.61 -6.69 24.75
N MET A 34 -7.31 -7.82 24.54
CA MET A 34 -8.72 -7.85 24.18
C MET A 34 -9.66 -7.67 25.38
N SER A 35 -9.13 -7.53 26.60
CA SER A 35 -9.91 -7.28 27.83
C SER A 35 -10.85 -6.08 27.69
N ASN A 36 -10.42 -5.03 26.96
CA ASN A 36 -11.27 -3.90 26.58
C ASN A 36 -11.17 -3.63 25.07
N TRP A 37 -12.12 -4.20 24.32
CA TRP A 37 -12.18 -4.08 22.87
C TRP A 37 -12.22 -2.64 22.37
N HIS A 38 -12.97 -1.75 23.05
CA HIS A 38 -13.09 -0.36 22.63
C HIS A 38 -11.76 0.38 22.73
N ASP A 39 -10.99 0.14 23.80
CA ASP A 39 -9.67 0.74 23.97
C ASP A 39 -8.66 0.16 22.96
N ALA A 40 -8.62 -1.16 22.78
CA ALA A 40 -7.77 -1.81 21.80
C ALA A 40 -8.03 -1.30 20.37
N PHE A 41 -9.31 -1.20 20.00
CA PHE A 41 -9.72 -0.68 18.69
C PHE A 41 -9.37 0.80 18.52
N SER A 42 -9.59 1.63 19.55
CA SER A 42 -9.24 3.06 19.51
C SER A 42 -7.73 3.26 19.36
N ARG A 43 -6.92 2.47 20.07
CA ARG A 43 -5.44 2.49 19.95
C ARG A 43 -4.98 2.04 18.57
N TYR A 44 -5.60 0.98 18.03
CA TYR A 44 -5.34 0.53 16.67
C TYR A 44 -5.64 1.63 15.64
N LEU A 45 -6.84 2.24 15.71
CA LEU A 45 -7.22 3.32 14.78
C LEU A 45 -6.27 4.49 14.87
N LEU A 46 -5.89 4.91 16.08
CA LEU A 46 -4.91 5.97 16.27
C LEU A 46 -3.58 5.62 15.60
N ALA A 47 -3.06 4.42 15.86
CA ALA A 47 -1.80 3.95 15.27
C ALA A 47 -1.87 3.90 13.74
N GLN A 48 -2.95 3.36 13.16
CA GLN A 48 -3.16 3.37 11.71
C GLN A 48 -3.18 4.78 11.15
N HIS A 49 -3.90 5.70 11.78
CA HIS A 49 -4.07 7.07 11.30
C HIS A 49 -2.79 7.91 11.40
N THR A 50 -1.88 7.59 12.33
CA THR A 50 -0.65 8.36 12.56
C THR A 50 0.59 7.75 11.91
N THR A 51 0.54 6.47 11.51
CA THR A 51 1.69 5.78 10.90
C THR A 51 1.79 6.16 9.43
N PRO A 52 2.90 6.78 8.98
CA PRO A 52 3.10 7.08 7.58
C PRO A 52 3.27 5.80 6.76
N CYS A 53 2.63 5.76 5.59
CA CYS A 53 2.86 4.69 4.63
C CYS A 53 4.24 4.87 3.98
N THR A 54 5.03 3.80 3.90
CA THR A 54 6.41 3.85 3.39
C THR A 54 6.50 4.30 1.93
N SER A 55 5.48 4.02 1.11
CA SER A 55 5.45 4.42 -0.30
C SER A 55 5.10 5.88 -0.54
N THR A 56 4.30 6.49 0.35
CA THR A 56 3.81 7.87 0.19
C THR A 56 4.43 8.84 1.20
N ASN A 57 5.12 8.33 2.22
CA ASN A 57 5.61 9.05 3.40
C ASN A 57 4.53 9.91 4.10
N LYS A 58 3.26 9.62 3.85
CA LYS A 58 2.10 10.29 4.44
C LYS A 58 1.26 9.28 5.22
N SER A 59 0.76 9.71 6.36
CA SER A 59 -0.18 8.95 7.18
C SER A 59 -1.60 9.01 6.61
N PRO A 60 -2.46 8.02 6.89
CA PRO A 60 -3.86 8.05 6.46
C PRO A 60 -4.59 9.32 6.91
N ALA A 61 -4.30 9.83 8.11
CA ALA A 61 -4.86 11.09 8.59
C ALA A 61 -4.42 12.30 7.76
N GLU A 62 -3.16 12.34 7.33
CA GLU A 62 -2.66 13.40 6.44
C GLU A 62 -3.31 13.33 5.07
N LEU A 63 -3.52 12.13 4.54
CA LEU A 63 -4.21 11.93 3.26
C LEU A 63 -5.70 12.30 3.35
N LEU A 64 -6.36 11.97 4.46
CA LEU A 64 -7.80 12.22 4.66
C LEU A 64 -8.10 13.69 5.03
N MET A 65 -7.31 14.27 5.95
CA MET A 65 -7.59 15.58 6.56
C MET A 65 -6.65 16.69 6.09
N GLY A 66 -5.64 16.37 5.27
CA GLY A 66 -4.65 17.34 4.80
C GLY A 66 -3.71 17.86 5.89
N ARG A 67 -3.75 17.31 7.11
CA ARG A 67 -2.90 17.72 8.24
C ARG A 67 -2.41 16.53 9.04
N LYS A 68 -1.24 16.67 9.67
CA LYS A 68 -0.69 15.68 10.58
C LYS A 68 -1.40 15.72 11.94
N LEU A 69 -1.91 14.58 12.40
CA LEU A 69 -2.40 14.45 13.78
C LEU A 69 -1.23 14.54 14.75
N ARG A 70 -1.37 15.35 15.80
CA ARG A 70 -0.36 15.48 16.85
C ARG A 70 -0.53 14.36 17.87
N THR A 71 0.45 13.48 17.96
CA THR A 71 0.51 12.40 18.95
C THR A 71 1.36 12.80 20.17
N THR A 72 1.33 11.98 21.22
CA THR A 72 2.25 12.13 22.37
C THR A 72 3.72 12.02 21.94
N LEU A 73 4.02 11.18 20.95
CA LEU A 73 5.35 11.05 20.36
C LEU A 73 5.79 12.35 19.68
N ASP A 74 4.89 13.05 18.99
CA ASP A 74 5.20 14.35 18.38
C ASP A 74 5.46 15.44 19.43
N ARG A 75 4.87 15.32 20.63
CA ARG A 75 5.15 16.22 21.74
C ARG A 75 6.55 16.04 22.32
N LEU A 76 7.13 14.84 22.20
CA LEU A 76 8.48 14.52 22.65
C LEU A 76 9.57 14.92 21.64
N ARG A 77 9.20 15.31 20.41
CA ARG A 77 10.13 15.78 19.39
C ARG A 77 9.79 17.22 18.95
N PRO A 78 10.38 18.25 19.57
CA PRO A 78 10.05 19.65 19.27
C PRO A 78 10.42 20.13 17.85
N CYS A 79 11.22 19.38 17.08
CA CYS A 79 11.61 19.77 15.72
C CYS A 79 11.44 18.59 14.74
N TYR A 80 10.36 18.60 13.95
CA TYR A 80 10.31 17.82 12.72
C TYR A 80 11.06 18.63 11.66
N ALA A 81 12.31 18.24 11.38
CA ALA A 81 12.99 18.69 10.17
C ALA A 81 12.18 18.24 8.93
N PRO A 82 12.26 18.95 7.79
CA PRO A 82 11.53 18.58 6.58
C PRO A 82 11.78 17.11 6.25
N THR A 83 10.69 16.40 6.01
CA THR A 83 10.63 14.98 5.68
C THR A 83 11.54 14.71 4.48
N VAL A 84 12.74 14.21 4.74
CA VAL A 84 13.46 13.44 3.72
C VAL A 84 12.57 12.22 3.47
N PRO A 85 12.11 11.98 2.23
CA PRO A 85 11.36 10.78 1.92
C PRO A 85 12.20 9.59 2.41
N LEU A 86 11.62 8.70 3.23
CA LEU A 86 12.26 7.43 3.52
C LEU A 86 12.51 6.79 2.16
N ASP A 87 13.79 6.60 1.82
CA ASP A 87 14.28 6.37 0.47
C ASP A 87 13.46 5.23 -0.17
N SER A 88 12.45 5.62 -0.94
CA SER A 88 11.56 4.70 -1.64
C SER A 88 12.29 4.31 -2.90
N SER A 89 13.43 3.63 -2.73
CA SER A 89 14.25 3.10 -3.82
C SER A 89 13.58 1.93 -4.55
N SER A 90 12.25 1.83 -4.47
CA SER A 90 11.47 1.32 -5.60
C SER A 90 11.60 2.33 -6.75
N GLN A 91 12.79 2.37 -7.36
CA GLN A 91 12.86 2.81 -8.73
C GLN A 91 11.92 1.90 -9.48
N ASP A 92 10.75 2.42 -9.86
CA ASP A 92 9.86 1.74 -10.79
C ASP A 92 10.74 1.37 -12.00
N ARG A 93 11.02 0.08 -12.17
CA ARG A 93 11.80 -0.42 -13.30
C ARG A 93 11.01 -0.07 -14.56
N LYS A 94 11.42 1.02 -15.20
CA LYS A 94 10.90 1.45 -16.50
C LYS A 94 11.74 0.77 -17.56
N PHE A 95 11.07 0.05 -18.44
CA PHE A 95 11.71 -0.52 -19.62
C PHE A 95 11.32 0.30 -20.84
N ASN A 96 12.25 0.44 -21.77
CA ASN A 96 11.99 1.09 -23.06
C ASN A 96 11.66 0.03 -24.12
N ARG A 97 11.03 0.44 -25.22
CA ARG A 97 10.96 -0.40 -26.42
C ARG A 97 12.36 -0.89 -26.79
N ASP A 98 12.44 -2.14 -27.23
CA ASP A 98 13.67 -2.88 -27.56
C ASP A 98 14.56 -3.25 -26.34
N SER A 99 14.11 -3.00 -25.11
CA SER A 99 14.86 -3.48 -23.93
C SER A 99 14.79 -5.00 -23.84
N LEU A 100 15.96 -5.63 -23.71
CA LEU A 100 16.06 -7.07 -23.47
C LEU A 100 15.54 -7.41 -22.07
N VAL A 101 14.55 -8.28 -22.01
CA VAL A 101 13.91 -8.75 -20.79
C VAL A 101 13.79 -10.27 -20.80
N TYR A 102 13.68 -10.86 -19.62
CA TYR A 102 13.31 -12.26 -19.50
C TYR A 102 11.83 -12.36 -19.16
N VAL A 103 11.09 -13.11 -19.97
CA VAL A 103 9.67 -13.39 -19.78
C VAL A 103 9.51 -14.74 -19.11
N ARG A 104 8.57 -14.82 -18.17
CA ARG A 104 8.29 -16.07 -17.46
C ARG A 104 7.55 -17.04 -18.40
N ASN A 105 8.10 -18.23 -18.55
CA ASN A 105 7.48 -19.32 -19.29
C ASN A 105 6.48 -20.05 -18.39
N TYR A 106 5.21 -20.10 -18.80
CA TYR A 106 4.16 -20.85 -18.12
C TYR A 106 3.90 -22.23 -18.76
N ALA A 107 4.48 -22.51 -19.93
CA ALA A 107 4.33 -23.76 -20.66
C ALA A 107 5.32 -24.87 -20.21
N GLY A 108 6.28 -24.54 -19.33
CA GLY A 108 7.22 -25.50 -18.77
C GLY A 108 8.63 -24.94 -18.60
N MET A 109 9.63 -25.80 -18.79
CA MET A 109 11.05 -25.45 -18.69
C MET A 109 11.60 -25.00 -20.06
N PRO A 110 12.50 -24.00 -20.11
CA PRO A 110 13.01 -23.21 -18.99
C PRO A 110 12.01 -22.16 -18.51
N LEU A 111 12.02 -21.87 -17.21
CA LEU A 111 11.11 -20.92 -16.54
C LEU A 111 11.23 -19.47 -17.06
N TRP A 112 12.36 -19.13 -17.69
CA TRP A 112 12.65 -17.79 -18.21
C TRP A 112 13.09 -17.88 -19.67
N LEU A 113 12.43 -17.12 -20.53
CA LEU A 113 12.74 -17.01 -21.95
C LEU A 113 13.23 -15.58 -22.25
N PRO A 114 14.31 -15.40 -23.01
CA PRO A 114 14.72 -14.08 -23.47
C PRO A 114 13.69 -13.51 -24.44
N GLY A 115 13.39 -12.21 -24.32
CA GLY A 115 12.52 -11.47 -25.21
C GLY A 115 12.86 -9.99 -25.20
N SER A 116 12.21 -9.22 -26.07
CA SER A 116 12.33 -7.77 -26.14
C SER A 116 10.94 -7.14 -26.01
N ILE A 117 10.88 -5.92 -25.50
CA ILE A 117 9.61 -5.18 -25.41
C ILE A 117 9.31 -4.55 -26.77
N GLU A 118 8.22 -4.98 -27.38
CA GLU A 118 7.68 -4.42 -28.62
C GLU A 118 6.90 -3.13 -28.34
N ASP A 119 6.09 -3.12 -27.26
CA ASP A 119 5.29 -1.95 -26.92
C ASP A 119 5.06 -1.75 -25.41
N ILE A 120 4.83 -0.50 -25.02
CA ILE A 120 4.57 -0.10 -23.64
C ILE A 120 3.06 0.17 -23.51
N THR A 121 2.32 -0.84 -23.08
CA THR A 121 0.85 -0.77 -22.94
C THR A 121 0.39 -0.07 -21.66
N GLY A 122 1.29 0.21 -20.71
CA GLY A 122 1.00 0.96 -19.49
C GLY A 122 2.22 1.13 -18.58
N PRO A 123 2.07 1.83 -17.43
CA PRO A 123 3.20 2.14 -16.54
C PRO A 123 3.89 0.90 -15.94
N LYS A 124 3.21 -0.26 -15.95
CA LYS A 124 3.74 -1.56 -15.51
C LYS A 124 3.37 -2.72 -16.46
N SER A 125 2.98 -2.40 -17.69
CA SER A 125 2.48 -3.38 -18.66
C SER A 125 3.22 -3.18 -19.98
N TYR A 126 3.87 -4.23 -20.44
CA TYR A 126 4.70 -4.25 -21.64
C TYR A 126 4.27 -5.44 -22.50
N ARG A 127 4.34 -5.28 -23.82
CA ARG A 127 4.07 -6.31 -24.82
C ARG A 127 5.34 -6.62 -25.58
#